data_AF-A0A3P6DZH3-F1
#
_entry.id   AF-A0A3P6DZH3-F1
#
_cell.length_a   1.000
_cell.length_b   1.000
_cell.length_c   1.000
_cell.angle_alpha   90.00
_cell.angle_beta   90.00
_cell.angle_gamma   90.00
#
_symmetry.space_group_name_H-M   'P 1'
#
loop_
_entity.id
_entity.type
_entity.pdbx_description
1 polymer ?
#
loop_
_entity_poly.entity_id
_entity_poly.type
_entity_poly.pdbx_seq_one_letter_code
_entity_poly.pdbx_strand_id
1 'polypeptide(L)' 'MVFVDEKLRDKIHISIKNELVFQFQHFFTQGCSKLMFNFSLTPSCGSLTPSCGFNISF' A
#
# COMPACT_ATOMS: atom_id res chain seq x y z
N MET A 1 -0.44 -4.10 -4.72
CA MET A 1 -1.00 -2.83 -5.24
C MET A 1 -0.07 -1.68 -4.85
N VAL A 2 0.04 -0.61 -5.64
CA VAL A 2 0.89 0.55 -5.30
C VAL A 2 0.04 1.80 -5.26
N PHE A 3 0.11 2.53 -4.14
CA PHE A 3 -0.48 3.85 -3.98
C PHE A 3 0.62 4.90 -4.12
N VAL A 4 0.28 6.02 -4.74
CA VAL A 4 1.21 7.14 -4.92
C VAL A 4 0.63 8.34 -4.18
N ASP A 5 1.40 8.90 -3.28
CA ASP A 5 1.09 10.21 -2.72
C ASP A 5 1.37 11.27 -3.79
N GLU A 6 0.33 12.02 -4.18
CA GLU A 6 0.43 12.98 -5.28
C GLU A 6 1.38 14.15 -4.98
N LYS A 7 1.51 14.54 -3.71
CA LYS A 7 2.30 15.70 -3.30
C LYS A 7 3.79 15.38 -3.15
N LEU A 8 4.11 14.23 -2.56
CA LEU A 8 5.48 13.83 -2.26
C LEU A 8 6.05 12.88 -3.32
N ARG A 9 5.21 12.35 -4.22
CA ARG A 9 5.51 11.25 -5.14
C ARG A 9 6.01 9.98 -4.44
N ASP A 10 5.77 9.88 -3.14
CA ASP A 10 6.10 8.69 -2.36
C ASP A 10 5.19 7.53 -2.77
N LYS A 11 5.77 6.34 -2.79
CA LYS A 11 5.07 5.11 -3.18
C LYS A 11 4.87 4.23 -1.96
N ILE A 12 3.63 3.85 -1.73
CA ILE A 12 3.26 2.91 -0.68
C ILE A 12 2.93 1.57 -1.35
N HIS A 13 3.64 0.54 -0.94
CA HIS A 13 3.43 -0.82 -1.44
C HIS A 13 2.43 -1.53 -0.53
N ILE A 14 1.38 -2.08 -1.12
CA ILE A 14 0.33 -2.81 -0.39
C ILE A 14 0.36 -4.27 -0.82
N SER A 15 0.48 -5.14 0.17
CA SER A 15 0.45 -6.58 0.02
C SER A 15 -0.81 -7.11 0.71
N ILE A 16 -1.64 -7.82 -0.05
CA ILE A 16 -2.86 -8.44 0.46
C ILE A 16 -2.63 -9.94 0.40
N LYS A 17 -2.95 -10.66 1.49
CA LYS A 17 -2.86 -12.11 1.49
C LYS A 17 -3.80 -12.70 0.45
N ASN A 18 -3.38 -13.78 -0.21
CA ASN A 18 -4.07 -14.29 -1.40
C ASN A 18 -5.55 -14.64 -1.11
N GLU A 19 -5.84 -15.16 0.07
CA GLU A 19 -7.18 -15.52 0.54
C GLU A 19 -8.12 -14.32 0.73
N LEU A 20 -7.57 -13.10 0.86
CA LEU A 20 -8.35 -11.87 1.01
C LEU A 20 -8.53 -11.12 -0.32
N VAL A 21 -7.81 -11.48 -1.38
CA VAL A 21 -7.79 -10.75 -2.67
C VAL A 21 -9.19 -10.53 -3.23
N PHE A 22 -10.10 -11.50 -3.10
CA PHE A 22 -11.47 -11.39 -3.60
C PHE A 22 -12.25 -10.25 -2.93
N GLN A 23 -12.01 -9.99 -1.63
CA GLN A 23 -12.67 -8.92 -0.87
C GLN A 23 -12.17 -7.54 -1.32
N PHE A 24 -10.92 -7.48 -1.76
CA PHE A 24 -10.27 -6.25 -2.18
C PHE A 24 -10.30 -6.02 -3.70
N GLN A 25 -11.00 -6.86 -4.46
CA GLN A 25 -10.99 -6.78 -5.93
C GLN A 25 -11.48 -5.42 -6.46
N HIS A 26 -12.49 -4.82 -5.81
CA HIS A 26 -12.95 -3.48 -6.14
C HIS A 26 -11.87 -2.40 -5.90
N PHE A 27 -10.93 -2.66 -4.98
CA PHE A 27 -9.80 -1.77 -4.74
C PHE A 27 -8.70 -1.90 -5.78
N PHE A 28 -8.81 -2.70 -6.85
CA PHE A 28 -7.77 -2.74 -7.90
C PHE A 28 -7.99 -1.79 -9.08
N THR A 29 -9.12 -1.08 -9.14
CA THR A 29 -9.37 -0.04 -10.15
C THR A 29 -8.33 1.09 -10.06
N GLN A 30 -7.67 1.40 -11.17
CA GLN A 30 -6.67 2.47 -11.24
C GLN A 30 -7.34 3.85 -11.44
N GLY A 31 -6.61 4.92 -11.13
CA GLY A 31 -7.07 6.30 -11.38
C GLY A 31 -8.08 6.87 -10.38
N CYS A 32 -8.44 6.12 -9.34
CA CYS A 32 -9.34 6.57 -8.29
C CYS A 32 -8.60 6.69 -6.95
N SER A 33 -8.83 7.78 -6.23
CA SER A 33 -8.43 7.93 -4.83
C SER A 33 -9.21 6.97 -3.94
N LYS A 34 -8.54 6.36 -2.95
CA LYS A 34 -9.16 5.40 -2.03
C LYS A 34 -8.82 5.74 -0.59
N LEU A 35 -9.71 5.36 0.30
CA LEU A 35 -9.58 5.60 1.72
C LEU A 35 -9.53 4.25 2.44
N MET A 36 -8.49 4.03 3.24
CA MET A 36 -8.21 2.76 3.92
C MET A 36 -8.14 2.98 5.43
N PHE A 37 -8.71 2.06 6.20
CA PHE A 37 -8.69 2.05 7.67
C PHE A 37 -8.32 0.66 8.18
N ASN A 38 -7.96 0.55 9.47
CA ASN A 38 -7.72 -0.72 10.17
C ASN A 38 -6.64 -1.60 9.51
N PHE A 39 -5.58 -0.97 9.01
CA PHE A 39 -4.43 -1.67 8.45
C PHE A 39 -3.22 -1.55 9.37
N SER A 40 -2.28 -2.48 9.23
CA SER A 40 -0.98 -2.39 9.88
C SER A 40 0.07 -1.90 8.88
N LEU A 41 0.96 -1.01 9.34
CA LEU A 41 2.13 -0.57 8.60
C LEU A 41 3.35 -1.32 9.09
N THR A 42 4.06 -1.94 8.16
CA THR A 42 5.38 -2.52 8.42
C THR A 42 6.42 -1.82 7.55
N PRO A 43 7.58 -1.41 8.08
CA PRO A 43 8.64 -0.85 7.26
C PRO A 43 9.05 -1.86 6.19
N SER A 44 9.17 -1.44 4.93
CA SER A 44 9.58 -2.35 3.84
C SER A 44 11.10 -2.41 3.66
N CYS A 45 11.91 -1.81 4.55
CA CYS A 45 13.36 -1.69 4.34
C CYS A 45 14.21 -2.71 5.08
N GLY A 46 15.22 -3.19 4.36
CA GLY A 46 16.48 -3.71 4.89
C GLY A 46 17.67 -2.74 4.79
N SER A 47 17.47 -1.43 4.58
CA SER A 47 18.58 -0.46 4.43
C SER A 47 18.27 0.95 4.98
N LEU A 48 19.30 1.57 5.57
CA LEU A 48 19.37 2.88 6.25
C LEU A 48 19.27 4.08 5.28
N THR A 49 18.23 4.16 4.44
CA THR A 49 18.00 5.34 3.58
C THR A 49 16.58 5.89 3.75
N PRO A 50 16.38 7.21 3.64
CA PRO A 50 15.10 7.86 3.93
C PRO A 50 14.00 7.61 2.89
N SER A 51 14.30 6.93 1.78
CA SER A 51 13.34 6.52 0.74
C SER A 51 12.59 5.24 1.11
N CYS A 52 12.34 5.03 2.40
CA CYS A 52 11.87 3.76 2.89
C CYS A 52 10.37 3.60 2.67
N GLY A 53 9.98 2.63 1.84
CA GLY A 53 8.58 2.29 1.63
C GLY A 53 7.95 1.68 2.87
N PHE A 54 6.61 1.68 2.89
CA PHE A 54 5.83 0.94 3.87
C PHE A 54 5.06 -0.17 3.18
N ASN A 55 4.99 -1.32 3.84
CA ASN A 55 4.10 -2.41 3.52
C ASN A 55 2.81 -2.23 4.32
N ILE A 56 1.68 -2.17 3.63
CA ILE A 56 0.35 -2.24 4.24
C ILE A 56 -0.12 -3.69 4.23
N SER A 57 -0.58 -4.18 5.38
CA SER A 57 -1.21 -5.50 5.54
C SER A 57 -2.60 -5.37 6.18
N PHE A 58 -3.53 -6.20 5.69
CA PHE A 58 -4.88 -6.41 6.22
C PHE A 58 -4.98 -7.80 6.88
#